data_AF-A0A286C035-F1
#
_entry.id   AF-A0A286C035-F1
#
_cell.length_a   1.000
_cell.length_b   1.000
_cell.length_c   1.000
_cell.angle_alpha   90.00
_cell.angle_beta   90.00
_cell.angle_gamma   90.00
#
_symmetry.space_group_name_H-M   'P 1'
#
loop_
_entity.id
_entity.type
_entity.pdbx_description
1 polymer ?
#
loop_
_entity_poly.entity_id
_entity_poly.type
_entity_poly.pdbx_seq_one_letter_code
_entity_poly.pdbx_strand_id
1 'polypeptide(L)'
;MNQDYEFEIKLKENEIAKTALVILPLRERKLVKLKNRLKEENARLAKLHKLMKKGERRLTIYRHQYKNAIEDFAKHHTGVILMHEKLFQTLEAEKLCRANLMNQEAENQEVAEHILKQGIVIESINKEIKDCQKEIEKIEVILSEKGLL
;
A
#
# COMPACT_ATOMS: atom_id res chain seq x y z
N MET A 1 40.46 17.09 -43.40
CA MET A 1 39.57 17.76 -42.43
C MET A 1 39.12 16.81 -41.31
N ASN A 2 39.93 15.82 -40.86
CA ASN A 2 39.39 14.69 -40.05
C ASN A 2 40.16 14.28 -38.78
N GLN A 3 41.44 14.64 -38.58
CA GLN A 3 42.19 14.15 -37.40
C GLN A 3 41.79 14.84 -36.10
N ASP A 4 41.55 16.17 -36.13
CA ASP A 4 41.13 16.92 -34.94
C ASP A 4 39.73 16.51 -34.46
N TYR A 5 38.83 16.18 -35.40
CA TYR A 5 37.48 15.72 -35.11
C TYR A 5 37.45 14.31 -34.49
N GLU A 6 38.26 13.38 -35.03
CA GLU A 6 38.40 12.03 -34.44
C GLU A 6 39.03 12.08 -33.04
N PHE A 7 39.99 12.99 -32.82
CA PHE A 7 40.58 13.21 -31.50
C PHE A 7 39.56 13.77 -30.49
N GLU A 8 38.75 14.75 -30.92
CA GLU A 8 37.71 15.34 -30.08
C GLU A 8 36.62 14.32 -29.70
N ILE A 9 36.24 13.42 -30.63
CA ILE A 9 35.32 12.31 -30.34
C ILE A 9 35.91 11.40 -29.25
N LYS A 10 37.16 10.95 -29.40
CA LYS A 10 37.81 10.09 -28.39
C LYS A 10 37.90 10.73 -27.01
N LEU A 11 38.14 12.04 -26.95
CA LEU A 11 38.12 12.80 -25.70
C LEU A 11 36.73 12.75 -25.05
N LYS A 12 35.67 13.05 -25.81
CA LYS A 12 34.28 13.02 -25.32
C LYS A 12 33.86 11.61 -24.88
N GLU A 13 34.23 10.59 -25.64
CA GLU A 13 33.96 9.19 -25.27
C GLU A 13 34.64 8.78 -23.95
N ASN A 14 35.89 9.22 -23.75
CA ASN A 14 36.61 8.98 -22.49
C ASN A 14 35.99 9.74 -21.31
N GLU A 15 35.50 10.96 -21.53
CA GLU A 15 34.76 11.71 -20.50
C GLU A 15 33.46 11.01 -20.14
N ILE A 16 32.69 10.54 -21.12
CA ILE A 16 31.47 9.76 -20.90
C ILE A 16 31.77 8.51 -20.07
N ALA A 17 32.84 7.77 -20.41
CA ALA A 17 33.25 6.58 -19.68
C ALA A 17 33.63 6.89 -18.22
N LYS A 18 34.37 7.98 -17.98
CA LYS A 18 34.70 8.43 -16.61
C LYS A 18 33.45 8.82 -15.83
N THR A 19 32.53 9.55 -16.45
CA THR A 19 31.25 9.91 -15.83
C THR A 19 30.42 8.67 -15.51
N ALA A 20 30.36 7.70 -16.42
CA ALA A 20 29.69 6.42 -16.24
C ALA A 20 30.24 5.65 -15.02
N LEU A 21 31.57 5.56 -14.87
CA LEU A 21 32.23 4.93 -13.70
C LEU A 21 31.85 5.59 -12.37
N VAL A 22 31.65 6.91 -12.37
CA VAL A 22 31.25 7.65 -11.15
C VAL A 22 29.75 7.47 -10.85
N ILE A 23 28.90 7.47 -11.89
CA ILE A 23 27.44 7.42 -11.72
C ILE A 23 26.96 5.99 -11.38
N LEU A 24 27.57 4.94 -11.93
CA LEU A 24 27.19 3.55 -11.70
C LEU A 24 27.00 3.22 -10.21
N PRO A 25 28.01 3.37 -9.32
CA PRO A 25 27.86 3.05 -7.91
C PRO A 25 26.83 3.92 -7.19
N LEU A 26 26.59 5.14 -7.65
CA LEU A 26 25.54 6.00 -7.09
C LEU A 26 24.15 5.47 -7.43
N ARG A 27 23.95 4.98 -8.65
CA ARG A 27 22.69 4.38 -9.10
C ARG A 27 22.45 3.03 -8.43
N GLU A 28 23.46 2.20 -8.28
CA GLU A 28 23.36 0.94 -7.52
C GLU A 28 22.95 1.18 -6.06
N ARG A 29 23.57 2.15 -5.39
CA ARG A 29 23.17 2.54 -4.01
C ARG A 29 21.73 3.05 -3.96
N LYS A 30 21.30 3.84 -4.96
CA LYS A 30 19.91 4.30 -5.07
C LYS A 30 18.96 3.10 -5.23
N LEU A 31 19.30 2.15 -6.10
CA LEU A 31 18.51 0.93 -6.30
C LEU A 31 18.37 0.12 -5.00
N VAL A 32 19.45 -0.04 -4.22
CA VAL A 32 19.39 -0.70 -2.90
C VAL A 32 18.44 0.03 -1.95
N LYS A 33 18.52 1.37 -1.88
CA LYS A 33 17.62 2.18 -1.05
C LYS A 33 16.16 2.01 -1.47
N LEU A 34 15.87 2.03 -2.77
CA LEU A 34 14.53 1.83 -3.30
C LEU A 34 13.98 0.44 -2.98
N LYS A 35 14.80 -0.62 -3.13
CA LYS A 35 14.41 -2.00 -2.76
C LYS A 35 14.12 -2.14 -1.27
N ASN A 36 14.91 -1.50 -0.40
CA ASN A 36 14.65 -1.49 1.04
C ASN A 36 13.35 -0.75 1.38
N ARG A 37 13.12 0.41 0.78
CA ARG A 37 11.86 1.15 0.91
C ARG A 37 10.67 0.30 0.46
N LEU A 38 10.78 -0.37 -0.69
CA LEU A 38 9.74 -1.28 -1.18
C LEU A 38 9.43 -2.39 -0.17
N LYS A 39 10.46 -2.98 0.46
CA LYS A 39 10.28 -4.01 1.49
C LYS A 39 9.51 -3.47 2.71
N GLU A 40 9.84 -2.26 3.15
CA GLU A 40 9.14 -1.60 4.27
C GLU A 40 7.68 -1.30 3.92
N GLU A 41 7.41 -0.74 2.74
CA GLU A 41 6.04 -0.44 2.31
C GLU A 41 5.19 -1.71 2.15
N ASN A 42 5.76 -2.80 1.61
CA ASN A 42 5.08 -4.09 1.57
C ASN A 42 4.77 -4.64 2.97
N ALA A 43 5.68 -4.46 3.93
CA ALA A 43 5.43 -4.85 5.32
C ALA A 43 4.29 -4.02 5.95
N ARG A 44 4.18 -2.73 5.61
CA ARG A 44 3.03 -1.88 6.02
C ARG A 44 1.73 -2.35 5.39
N LEU A 45 1.73 -2.63 4.09
CA LEU A 45 0.55 -3.18 3.39
C LEU A 45 0.08 -4.49 4.03
N ALA A 46 1.01 -5.40 4.34
CA ALA A 46 0.68 -6.65 5.02
C ALA A 46 0.05 -6.44 6.42
N LYS A 47 0.49 -5.42 7.16
CA LYS A 47 -0.13 -5.04 8.44
C LYS A 47 -1.55 -4.51 8.24
N LEU A 48 -1.78 -3.67 7.22
CA LEU A 48 -3.12 -3.17 6.88
C LEU A 48 -4.08 -4.32 6.51
N HIS A 49 -3.65 -5.28 5.69
CA HIS A 49 -4.47 -6.46 5.39
C HIS A 49 -4.78 -7.31 6.64
N LYS A 50 -3.83 -7.45 7.56
CA LYS A 50 -4.09 -8.13 8.85
C LYS A 50 -5.11 -7.37 9.69
N LEU A 51 -5.06 -6.03 9.69
CA LEU A 51 -6.03 -5.19 10.38
C LEU A 51 -7.42 -5.33 9.75
N MET A 52 -7.53 -5.24 8.43
CA MET A 52 -8.77 -5.44 7.69
C MET A 52 -9.42 -6.79 8.02
N LYS A 53 -8.64 -7.88 8.00
CA LYS A 53 -9.13 -9.22 8.35
C LYS A 53 -9.65 -9.32 9.78
N LYS A 54 -9.05 -8.59 10.74
CA LYS A 54 -9.58 -8.50 12.11
C LYS A 54 -10.87 -7.70 12.15
N GLY A 55 -10.92 -6.58 11.43
CA GLY A 55 -12.11 -5.75 11.28
C GLY A 55 -13.29 -6.51 10.67
N GLU A 56 -13.08 -7.31 9.63
CA GLU A 56 -14.10 -8.17 9.00
C GLU A 56 -14.65 -9.23 9.97
N ARG A 57 -13.79 -9.80 10.82
CA ARG A 57 -14.23 -10.74 11.87
C ARG A 57 -15.11 -10.04 12.90
N ARG A 58 -14.72 -8.86 13.37
CA ARG A 58 -15.55 -8.04 14.29
C ARG A 58 -16.86 -7.65 13.64
N LEU A 59 -16.83 -7.28 12.36
CA LEU A 59 -18.02 -6.92 11.59
C LEU A 59 -19.01 -8.09 11.53
N THR A 60 -18.52 -9.32 11.33
CA THR A 60 -19.36 -10.52 11.35
C THR A 60 -20.03 -10.71 12.71
N ILE A 61 -19.29 -10.49 13.81
CA ILE A 61 -19.84 -10.56 15.17
C ILE A 61 -20.91 -9.49 15.38
N TYR A 62 -20.65 -8.24 15.00
CA TYR A 62 -21.62 -7.15 15.15
C TYR A 62 -22.86 -7.34 14.27
N ARG A 63 -22.73 -7.89 13.06
CA ARG A 63 -23.88 -8.26 12.22
C ARG A 63 -24.75 -9.31 12.89
N HIS A 64 -24.14 -10.31 13.52
CA HIS A 64 -24.89 -11.32 14.27
C HIS A 64 -25.59 -10.72 15.49
N GLN A 65 -24.89 -9.91 16.29
CA GLN A 65 -25.47 -9.22 17.44
C GLN A 65 -26.62 -8.30 17.04
N TYR A 66 -26.45 -7.54 15.96
CA TYR A 66 -27.49 -6.66 15.43
C TYR A 66 -28.73 -7.44 14.98
N LYS A 67 -28.54 -8.55 14.27
CA LYS A 67 -29.64 -9.43 13.87
C LYS A 67 -30.40 -9.96 15.08
N ASN A 68 -29.70 -10.45 16.11
CA ASN A 68 -30.34 -10.94 17.33
C ASN A 68 -31.11 -9.81 18.04
N ALA A 69 -30.54 -8.60 18.12
CA ALA A 69 -31.20 -7.45 18.73
C ALA A 69 -32.49 -7.04 17.99
N ILE A 70 -32.49 -7.09 16.64
CA ILE A 70 -33.70 -6.85 15.83
C ILE A 70 -34.75 -7.93 16.09
N GLU A 71 -34.36 -9.21 16.09
CA GLU A 71 -35.28 -10.32 16.33
C GLU A 71 -35.91 -10.22 17.72
N ASP A 72 -35.14 -9.87 18.73
CA ASP A 72 -35.64 -9.69 20.10
C ASP A 72 -36.55 -8.47 20.20
N PHE A 73 -36.19 -7.34 19.60
CA PHE A 73 -37.10 -6.18 19.51
C PHE A 73 -38.44 -6.55 18.83
N ALA A 74 -38.39 -7.27 17.70
CA ALA A 74 -39.59 -7.65 16.94
C ALA A 74 -40.52 -8.58 17.73
N LYS A 75 -39.98 -9.55 18.48
CA LYS A 75 -40.77 -10.44 19.37
C LYS A 75 -41.54 -9.65 20.43
N HIS A 76 -40.91 -8.63 21.02
CA HIS A 76 -41.52 -7.82 22.08
C HIS A 76 -42.44 -6.70 21.56
N HIS A 77 -42.33 -6.34 20.27
CA HIS A 77 -43.19 -5.35 19.62
C HIS A 77 -44.50 -5.94 19.06
N THR A 78 -44.52 -7.23 18.69
CA THR A 78 -45.67 -7.86 17.99
C THR A 78 -46.64 -8.63 18.89
N GLY A 79 -46.29 -8.89 20.15
CA GLY A 79 -47.14 -9.60 21.11
C GLY A 79 -47.46 -8.75 22.35
N VAL A 80 -48.75 -8.41 22.50
CA VAL A 80 -49.49 -8.16 23.76
C VAL A 80 -48.72 -7.49 24.92
N ILE A 81 -49.03 -6.21 25.16
CA ILE A 81 -48.83 -5.44 26.41
C ILE A 81 -47.64 -5.92 27.28
N LEU A 82 -46.42 -5.60 26.85
CA LEU A 82 -45.26 -5.65 27.73
C LEU A 82 -45.06 -4.30 28.40
N MET A 83 -44.70 -4.32 29.68
CA MET A 83 -44.24 -3.16 30.45
C MET A 83 -43.29 -2.31 29.58
N HIS A 84 -43.58 -1.02 29.44
CA HIS A 84 -42.81 -0.06 28.62
C HIS A 84 -41.28 -0.21 28.81
N GLU A 85 -40.84 -0.58 30.00
CA GLU A 85 -39.45 -0.81 30.37
C GLU A 85 -38.75 -1.90 29.52
N LYS A 86 -39.38 -3.06 29.27
CA LYS A 86 -38.76 -4.14 28.47
C LYS A 86 -38.63 -3.77 26.99
N LEU A 87 -39.66 -3.12 26.45
CA LEU A 87 -39.62 -2.61 25.07
C LEU A 87 -38.50 -1.56 24.92
N PHE A 88 -38.40 -0.64 25.89
CA PHE A 88 -37.34 0.37 25.92
C PHE A 88 -35.94 -0.27 26.00
N GLN A 89 -35.74 -1.28 26.86
CA GLN A 89 -34.48 -2.01 26.96
C GLN A 89 -34.07 -2.68 25.63
N THR A 90 -35.02 -3.35 24.95
CA THR A 90 -34.74 -3.98 23.65
C THR A 90 -34.42 -2.96 22.55
N LEU A 91 -35.06 -1.78 22.58
CA LEU A 91 -34.79 -0.69 21.65
C LEU A 91 -33.39 -0.09 21.88
N GLU A 92 -32.99 0.16 23.13
CA GLU A 92 -31.66 0.67 23.44
C GLU A 92 -30.56 -0.34 23.08
N ALA A 93 -30.82 -1.64 23.27
CA ALA A 93 -29.90 -2.70 22.82
C ALA A 93 -29.75 -2.73 21.28
N GLU A 94 -30.84 -2.57 20.52
CA GLU A 94 -30.79 -2.46 19.05
C GLU A 94 -29.96 -1.25 18.62
N LYS A 95 -30.21 -0.08 19.21
CA LYS A 95 -29.49 1.16 18.87
C LYS A 95 -28.00 1.02 19.10
N LEU A 96 -27.60 0.43 20.23
CA LEU A 96 -26.20 0.18 20.57
C LEU A 96 -25.55 -0.78 19.57
N CYS A 97 -26.21 -1.91 19.27
CA CYS A 97 -25.70 -2.88 18.30
C CYS A 97 -25.56 -2.27 16.90
N ARG A 98 -26.54 -1.47 16.47
CA ARG A 98 -26.50 -0.74 15.20
C ARG A 98 -25.36 0.26 15.15
N ALA A 99 -25.15 1.04 16.21
CA ALA A 99 -24.05 1.99 16.30
C ALA A 99 -22.69 1.29 16.19
N ASN A 100 -22.49 0.18 16.92
CA ASN A 100 -21.26 -0.62 16.83
C ASN A 100 -21.03 -1.19 15.43
N LEU A 101 -22.09 -1.66 14.77
CA LEU A 101 -22.05 -2.15 13.40
C LEU A 101 -21.60 -1.04 12.44
N MET A 102 -22.27 0.11 12.46
CA MET A 102 -21.96 1.24 11.57
C MET A 102 -20.54 1.77 11.80
N ASN A 103 -20.12 1.90 13.07
CA ASN A 103 -18.76 2.33 13.40
C ASN A 103 -17.72 1.34 12.85
N GLN A 104 -17.94 0.04 12.98
CA GLN A 104 -17.01 -0.96 12.44
C GLN A 104 -16.99 -0.99 10.90
N GLU A 105 -18.13 -0.73 10.24
CA GLU A 105 -18.18 -0.60 8.79
C GLU A 105 -17.37 0.61 8.30
N ALA A 106 -17.50 1.75 9.00
CA ALA A 106 -16.71 2.95 8.72
C ALA A 106 -15.20 2.71 8.93
N GLU A 107 -14.80 2.10 10.05
CA GLU A 107 -13.40 1.73 10.30
C GLU A 107 -12.83 0.80 9.21
N ASN A 108 -13.60 -0.20 8.78
CA ASN A 108 -13.16 -1.12 7.74
C ASN A 108 -13.02 -0.41 6.39
N GLN A 109 -13.90 0.54 6.09
CA GLN A 109 -13.82 1.37 4.89
C GLN A 109 -12.56 2.24 4.91
N GLU A 110 -12.25 2.88 6.04
CA GLU A 110 -11.02 3.68 6.20
C GLU A 110 -9.77 2.82 5.99
N VAL A 111 -9.72 1.62 6.58
CA VAL A 111 -8.61 0.67 6.37
C VAL A 111 -8.49 0.26 4.89
N ALA A 112 -9.61 0.03 4.20
CA ALA A 112 -9.62 -0.29 2.78
C ALA A 112 -9.05 0.86 1.93
N GLU A 113 -9.40 2.11 2.24
CA GLU A 113 -8.80 3.27 1.59
C GLU A 113 -7.28 3.37 1.83
N HIS A 114 -6.83 3.10 3.05
CA HIS A 114 -5.40 3.06 3.35
C HIS A 114 -4.67 1.95 2.57
N ILE A 115 -5.29 0.78 2.40
CA ILE A 115 -4.76 -0.31 1.56
C ILE A 115 -4.59 0.16 0.11
N LEU A 116 -5.61 0.83 -0.46
CA LEU A 116 -5.55 1.36 -1.83
C LEU A 116 -4.44 2.40 -1.98
N LYS A 117 -4.37 3.38 -1.08
CA LYS A 117 -3.33 4.42 -1.08
C LYS A 117 -1.93 3.80 -0.97
N GLN A 118 -1.77 2.79 -0.11
CA GLN A 118 -0.51 2.08 0.05
C GLN A 118 -0.12 1.29 -1.21
N GLY A 119 -1.09 0.73 -1.94
CA GLY A 119 -0.88 0.09 -3.23
C GLY A 119 -0.27 1.04 -4.26
N ILE A 120 -0.82 2.26 -4.37
CA ILE A 120 -0.30 3.31 -5.27
C ILE A 120 1.16 3.67 -4.94
N VAL A 121 1.49 3.80 -3.65
CA VAL A 121 2.87 4.08 -3.20
C VAL A 121 3.83 2.97 -3.63
N ILE A 122 3.42 1.70 -3.46
CA ILE A 122 4.22 0.54 -3.86
C ILE A 122 4.42 0.51 -5.38
N GLU A 123 3.37 0.78 -6.16
CA GLU A 123 3.47 0.86 -7.62
C GLU A 123 4.43 1.96 -8.09
N SER A 124 4.38 3.14 -7.46
CA SER A 124 5.31 4.23 -7.74
C SER A 124 6.76 3.81 -7.46
N ILE A 125 7.03 3.17 -6.33
CA ILE A 125 8.38 2.70 -5.98
C ILE A 125 8.85 1.61 -6.95
N ASN A 126 7.97 0.69 -7.36
CA ASN A 126 8.30 -0.32 -8.36
C ASN A 126 8.68 0.30 -9.71
N LYS A 127 7.97 1.35 -10.12
CA LYS A 127 8.31 2.12 -11.32
C LYS A 127 9.70 2.77 -11.18
N GLU A 128 9.97 3.45 -10.07
CA GLU A 128 11.29 4.05 -9.79
C GLU A 128 12.42 3.01 -9.78
N ILE A 129 12.17 1.81 -9.24
CA ILE A 129 13.13 0.70 -9.27
C ILE A 129 13.41 0.29 -10.71
N LYS A 130 12.37 0.06 -11.52
CA LYS A 130 12.50 -0.36 -12.92
C LYS A 130 13.27 0.68 -13.74
N ASP A 131 12.98 1.96 -13.54
CA ASP A 131 13.68 3.05 -14.23
C ASP A 131 15.15 3.12 -13.78
N CYS A 132 15.44 2.98 -12.49
CA CYS A 132 16.80 2.94 -11.97
C CYS A 132 17.60 1.72 -12.48
N GLN A 133 16.95 0.55 -12.64
CA GLN A 133 17.58 -0.64 -13.21
C GLN A 133 17.95 -0.42 -14.68
N LYS A 134 17.05 0.17 -15.47
CA LYS A 134 17.34 0.53 -16.86
C LYS A 134 18.48 1.55 -16.99
N GLU A 135 18.56 2.51 -16.07
CA GLU A 135 19.67 3.46 -16.03
C GLU A 135 21.00 2.76 -15.74
N ILE A 136 21.02 1.82 -14.79
CA ILE A 136 22.20 0.99 -14.48
C ILE A 136 22.62 0.18 -15.72
N GLU A 137 21.69 -0.54 -16.33
CA GLU A 137 21.95 -1.36 -17.53
C GLU A 137 22.55 -0.52 -18.67
N LYS A 138 22.03 0.69 -18.91
CA LYS A 138 22.60 1.60 -19.92
C LYS A 138 24.04 2.00 -19.59
N ILE A 139 24.33 2.27 -18.32
CA ILE A 139 25.69 2.63 -17.88
C ILE A 139 26.62 1.43 -18.01
N GLU A 140 26.16 0.24 -17.64
CA GLU A 140 26.92 -1.01 -17.79
C GLU A 140 27.26 -1.31 -19.25
N VAL A 141 26.34 -1.08 -20.19
CA VAL A 141 26.60 -1.20 -21.63
C VAL A 141 27.69 -0.21 -22.07
N ILE A 142 27.58 1.07 -21.70
CA ILE A 142 28.58 2.10 -22.03
C ILE A 142 29.98 1.69 -21.54
N LEU A 143 30.07 1.16 -20.32
CA LEU A 143 31.34 0.75 -19.73
C LEU A 143 31.89 -0.55 -20.36
N SER A 144 31.01 -1.50 -20.70
CA SER A 144 31.39 -2.75 -21.37
C SER A 144 31.94 -2.50 -22.77
N GLU A 145 31.32 -1.60 -23.55
CA GLU A 145 31.80 -1.19 -24.88
C GLU A 145 33.18 -0.54 -24.83
N LYS A 146 33.59 0.00 -23.68
CA LYS A 146 34.90 0.59 -23.44
C LYS A 146 35.88 -0.34 -22.72
N GLY A 147 35.48 -1.58 -22.40
CA GLY A 147 36.31 -2.55 -21.68
C GLY A 147 36.63 -2.16 -20.24
N LEU A 148 35.72 -1.44 -19.57
CA LEU A 148 35.87 -0.92 -18.20
C LEU A 148 35.00 -1.65 -17.17
N LEU A 149 34.25 -2.67 -17.62
CA LEU A 149 33.52 -3.67 -16.84
C LEU A 149 34.01 -5.05 -17.27
#